data_AF-A0A7V6LT67-F1
#
_entry.id   AF-A0A7V6LT67-F1
#
_cell.length_a   1.000
_cell.length_b   1.000
_cell.length_c   1.000
_cell.angle_alpha   90.00
_cell.angle_beta   90.00
_cell.angle_gamma   90.00
#
_symmetry.space_group_name_H-M   'P 1'
#
loop_
_entity.id
_entity.type
_entity.pdbx_description
1 polymer ?
#
loop_
_entity_poly.entity_id
_entity_poly.type
_entity_poly.pdbx_seq_one_letter_code
_entity_poly.pdbx_strand_id
1 'polypeptide(L)'
;GTASITASQEGNQNYEAAPDVSETLTVNKADLTFKADDKEREYLESNPVLTYTVTGFVMDEDETVLNELPAIAVDATIDSPAGSYTISVSGGSDNNYNYLYIPGTLTINKISQTITVTDSPGELLINNSYDIVAISSSGLPVSFESLHPDIAEISGSAVRGILGGTATIRAYSDGDINYFPAETTFDIIIKPTHRDVMNLFTPNNDGYNDYWEIIDLDQLGRCEVLIYNRVGQLVFRSTDYHNEWDGTSGGSPLPPAPYYYIIKTENSGTLTGTVNLVR
;
A
#
# COMPACT_ATOMS: atom_id res chain seq x y z
N GLY A 1 -39.05 -42.02 27.25
CA GLY A 1 -39.10 -43.14 28.23
C GLY A 1 -40.20 -44.12 27.87
N THR A 2 -40.46 -45.13 28.71
CA THR A 2 -41.53 -46.11 28.50
C THR A 2 -42.61 -45.99 29.57
N ALA A 3 -43.87 -46.13 29.20
CA ALA A 3 -45.00 -46.21 30.12
C ALA A 3 -45.84 -47.47 29.81
N SER A 4 -46.30 -48.17 30.84
CA SER A 4 -47.22 -49.30 30.68
C SER A 4 -48.66 -48.80 30.78
N ILE A 5 -49.47 -49.03 29.76
CA ILE A 5 -50.90 -48.72 29.73
C ILE A 5 -51.65 -50.02 29.98
N THR A 6 -52.37 -50.09 31.09
CA THR A 6 -53.15 -51.27 31.47
C THR A 6 -54.64 -51.00 31.28
N ALA A 7 -55.30 -51.82 30.47
CA ALA A 7 -56.75 -51.87 30.36
C ALA A 7 -57.28 -52.95 31.30
N SER A 8 -58.19 -52.55 32.20
CA SER A 8 -58.88 -53.43 33.14
C SER A 8 -60.39 -53.31 32.98
N GLN A 9 -61.10 -54.42 33.22
CA GLN A 9 -62.56 -54.43 33.23
C GLN A 9 -63.06 -55.28 34.40
N GLU A 10 -63.75 -54.64 35.34
CA GLU A 10 -64.40 -55.34 36.43
C GLU A 10 -65.56 -56.21 35.93
N GLY A 11 -65.81 -57.32 36.64
CA GLY A 11 -66.92 -58.21 36.37
C GLY A 11 -68.27 -57.60 36.74
N ASN A 12 -69.34 -58.28 36.36
CA ASN A 12 -70.70 -57.97 36.78
C ASN A 12 -71.48 -59.25 37.14
N GLN A 13 -72.79 -59.15 37.37
CA GLN A 13 -73.63 -60.28 37.75
C GLN A 13 -73.60 -61.47 36.77
N ASN A 14 -73.27 -61.22 35.50
CA ASN A 14 -73.30 -62.22 34.43
C ASN A 14 -71.91 -62.63 33.93
N TYR A 15 -70.84 -61.91 34.28
CA TYR A 15 -69.47 -62.14 33.78
C TYR A 15 -68.42 -61.85 34.86
N GLU A 16 -67.42 -62.71 34.97
CA GLU A 16 -66.21 -62.44 35.78
C GLU A 16 -65.42 -61.25 35.22
N ALA A 17 -64.54 -60.66 36.04
CA ALA A 17 -63.63 -59.61 35.59
C ALA A 17 -62.75 -60.10 34.43
N ALA A 18 -62.52 -59.24 33.43
CA ALA A 18 -61.61 -59.58 32.36
C ALA A 18 -60.16 -59.51 32.87
N PRO A 19 -59.26 -60.40 32.41
CA PRO A 19 -57.84 -60.26 32.67
C PRO A 19 -57.33 -58.92 32.15
N ASP A 20 -56.53 -58.24 32.96
CA ASP A 20 -55.88 -57.01 32.55
C ASP A 20 -54.97 -57.26 31.33
N VAL A 21 -55.01 -56.32 30.39
CA VAL A 21 -54.11 -56.31 29.23
C VAL A 21 -53.26 -55.06 29.32
N SER A 22 -51.94 -55.24 29.30
CA SER A 22 -50.99 -54.14 29.32
C SER A 22 -50.26 -54.01 28.00
N GLU A 23 -50.07 -52.78 27.55
CA GLU A 23 -49.25 -52.41 26.40
C GLU A 23 -48.19 -51.40 26.80
N THR A 24 -46.99 -51.50 26.21
CA THR A 24 -45.90 -50.56 26.49
C THR A 24 -45.90 -49.44 25.45
N LEU A 25 -46.12 -48.20 25.91
CA LEU A 25 -45.90 -47.00 25.14
C LEU A 25 -44.43 -46.56 25.28
N THR A 26 -43.71 -46.50 24.16
CA THR A 26 -42.36 -45.92 24.11
C THR A 26 -42.41 -44.53 23.53
N VAL A 27 -41.90 -43.55 24.28
CA VAL A 27 -41.69 -42.17 23.84
C VAL A 27 -40.20 -41.98 23.61
N ASN A 28 -39.83 -41.77 22.35
CA ASN A 28 -38.45 -41.45 21.97
C ASN A 28 -38.14 -39.99 22.30
N LYS A 29 -36.85 -39.67 22.42
CA LYS A 29 -36.43 -38.26 22.50
C LYS A 29 -36.76 -37.53 21.20
N ALA A 30 -37.12 -36.26 21.31
CA ALA A 30 -37.22 -35.35 20.17
C ALA A 30 -35.83 -34.80 19.82
N ASP A 31 -35.63 -34.30 18.61
CA ASP A 31 -34.34 -33.72 18.21
C ASP A 31 -34.38 -32.20 18.37
N LEU A 32 -33.36 -31.62 19.04
CA LEU A 32 -33.08 -30.19 19.05
C LEU A 32 -31.88 -29.90 18.17
N THR A 33 -32.03 -28.90 17.31
CA THR A 33 -30.95 -28.40 16.46
C THR A 33 -30.41 -27.10 17.02
N PHE A 34 -29.13 -27.13 17.39
CA PHE A 34 -28.34 -25.96 17.78
C PHE A 34 -27.51 -25.51 16.58
N LYS A 35 -27.85 -24.35 16.02
CA LYS A 35 -27.13 -23.76 14.89
C LYS A 35 -26.32 -22.57 15.36
N ALA A 36 -25.00 -22.65 15.30
CA ALA A 36 -24.14 -21.49 15.55
C ALA A 36 -24.42 -20.38 14.52
N ASP A 37 -24.50 -19.15 15.02
CA ASP A 37 -24.68 -17.97 14.17
C ASP A 37 -23.33 -17.57 13.56
N ASP A 38 -23.35 -17.18 12.28
CA ASP A 38 -22.17 -16.61 11.64
C ASP A 38 -21.81 -15.26 12.28
N LYS A 39 -20.52 -14.99 12.37
CA LYS A 39 -19.95 -13.78 12.96
C LYS A 39 -18.85 -13.23 12.06
N GLU A 40 -18.52 -11.97 12.27
CA GLU A 40 -17.38 -11.35 11.63
C GLU A 40 -16.64 -10.41 12.57
N ARG A 41 -15.36 -10.15 12.27
CA ARG A 41 -14.55 -9.12 12.89
C ARG A 41 -13.42 -8.69 11.96
N GLU A 42 -12.76 -7.59 12.29
CA GLU A 42 -11.53 -7.18 11.63
C GLU A 42 -10.31 -7.90 12.22
N TYR A 43 -9.22 -8.00 11.44
CA TYR A 43 -7.92 -8.49 11.93
C TYR A 43 -7.45 -7.65 13.13
N LEU A 44 -6.87 -8.30 14.16
CA LEU A 44 -6.48 -7.73 15.46
C LEU A 44 -7.61 -7.26 16.39
N GLU A 45 -8.88 -7.41 15.99
CA GLU A 45 -10.01 -7.22 16.90
C GLU A 45 -10.32 -8.47 17.72
N SER A 46 -10.91 -8.28 18.90
CA SER A 46 -11.34 -9.41 19.74
C SER A 46 -12.47 -10.19 19.08
N ASN A 47 -12.55 -11.49 19.35
CA ASN A 47 -13.68 -12.30 18.88
C ASN A 47 -15.00 -11.74 19.44
N PRO A 48 -16.05 -11.61 18.61
CA PRO A 48 -17.37 -11.25 19.09
C PRO A 48 -17.93 -12.35 19.99
N VAL A 49 -18.94 -12.00 20.79
CA VAL A 49 -19.69 -12.98 21.57
C VAL A 49 -20.35 -13.97 20.61
N LEU A 50 -20.02 -15.26 20.79
CA LEU A 50 -20.58 -16.35 19.99
C LEU A 50 -22.01 -16.64 20.45
N THR A 51 -22.90 -16.91 19.51
CA THR A 51 -24.31 -17.21 19.76
C THR A 51 -24.76 -18.38 18.87
N TYR A 52 -25.84 -19.04 19.28
CA TYR A 52 -26.51 -20.04 18.46
C TYR A 52 -28.03 -19.87 18.57
N THR A 53 -28.75 -20.40 17.59
CA THR A 53 -30.21 -20.51 17.61
C THR A 53 -30.62 -21.97 17.83
N VAL A 54 -31.60 -22.21 18.71
CA VAL A 54 -32.14 -23.55 19.00
C VAL A 54 -33.52 -23.71 18.38
N THR A 55 -33.76 -24.85 17.73
CA THR A 55 -35.06 -25.19 17.13
C THR A 55 -35.40 -26.66 17.40
N GLY A 56 -36.69 -27.00 17.35
CA GLY A 56 -37.17 -28.38 17.54
C GLY A 56 -37.86 -28.65 18.89
N PHE A 57 -38.04 -27.63 19.72
CA PHE A 57 -38.83 -27.76 20.96
C PHE A 57 -40.25 -28.23 20.63
N VAL A 58 -40.78 -29.12 21.47
CA VAL A 58 -42.15 -29.61 21.40
C VAL A 58 -43.00 -28.99 22.51
N MET A 59 -44.33 -29.03 22.38
CA MET A 59 -45.25 -28.61 23.45
C MET A 59 -45.07 -27.16 23.95
N ASP A 60 -44.67 -26.24 23.06
CA ASP A 60 -44.37 -24.84 23.39
C ASP A 60 -43.28 -24.66 24.47
N GLU A 61 -42.38 -25.65 24.60
CA GLU A 61 -41.21 -25.58 25.47
C GLU A 61 -40.13 -24.63 24.93
N ASP A 62 -39.19 -24.25 25.80
CA ASP A 62 -38.03 -23.43 25.48
C ASP A 62 -36.76 -23.94 26.20
N GLU A 63 -35.63 -23.23 26.07
CA GLU A 63 -34.34 -23.64 26.63
C GLU A 63 -34.34 -23.85 28.16
N THR A 64 -35.33 -23.33 28.89
CA THR A 64 -35.41 -23.50 30.35
C THR A 64 -35.67 -24.94 30.78
N VAL A 65 -36.13 -25.81 29.87
CA VAL A 65 -36.37 -27.23 30.14
C VAL A 65 -35.10 -28.08 30.06
N LEU A 66 -34.02 -27.54 29.49
CA LEU A 66 -32.80 -28.29 29.20
C LEU A 66 -31.94 -28.51 30.43
N ASN A 67 -31.47 -29.75 30.62
CA ASN A 67 -30.64 -30.09 31.78
C ASN A 67 -29.21 -29.55 31.69
N GLU A 68 -28.59 -29.66 30.52
CA GLU A 68 -27.22 -29.21 30.27
C GLU A 68 -27.12 -28.62 28.86
N LEU A 69 -26.77 -27.34 28.76
CA LEU A 69 -26.60 -26.64 27.49
C LEU A 69 -25.25 -26.99 26.83
N PRO A 70 -25.20 -27.02 25.49
CA PRO A 70 -23.92 -27.20 24.78
C PRO A 70 -23.01 -25.97 24.93
N ALA A 71 -21.72 -26.20 24.78
CA ALA A 71 -20.71 -25.14 24.66
C ALA A 71 -20.57 -24.69 23.20
N ILE A 72 -20.28 -23.41 23.00
CA ILE A 72 -19.96 -22.81 21.69
C ILE A 72 -18.53 -22.27 21.71
N ALA A 73 -17.74 -22.57 20.68
CA ALA A 73 -16.33 -22.20 20.60
C ALA A 73 -15.85 -21.97 19.17
N VAL A 74 -14.77 -21.20 19.06
CA VAL A 74 -13.98 -20.99 17.84
C VAL A 74 -12.51 -20.98 18.21
N ASP A 75 -11.65 -21.61 17.42
CA ASP A 75 -10.21 -21.70 17.70
C ASP A 75 -9.45 -20.41 17.34
N ALA A 76 -10.06 -19.52 16.57
CA ALA A 76 -9.47 -18.24 16.19
C ALA A 76 -9.14 -17.41 17.43
N THR A 77 -7.92 -16.89 17.48
CA THR A 77 -7.46 -15.91 18.48
C THR A 77 -7.41 -14.50 17.88
N ILE A 78 -7.17 -13.46 18.67
CA ILE A 78 -7.06 -12.07 18.19
C ILE A 78 -6.07 -11.91 17.03
N ASP A 79 -4.96 -12.66 17.04
CA ASP A 79 -3.88 -12.64 16.04
C ASP A 79 -4.12 -13.57 14.83
N SER A 80 -5.24 -14.29 14.80
CA SER A 80 -5.56 -15.18 13.69
C SER A 80 -5.70 -14.39 12.39
N PRO A 81 -5.05 -14.82 11.29
CA PRO A 81 -5.10 -14.11 10.01
C PRO A 81 -6.53 -13.92 9.46
N ALA A 82 -6.68 -12.99 8.52
CA ALA A 82 -7.93 -12.87 7.78
C ALA A 82 -8.27 -14.20 7.08
N GLY A 83 -9.54 -14.58 7.13
CA GLY A 83 -9.98 -15.90 6.69
C GLY A 83 -11.30 -16.34 7.33
N SER A 84 -11.61 -17.62 7.15
CA SER A 84 -12.83 -18.25 7.63
C SER A 84 -12.50 -19.32 8.66
N TYR A 85 -13.18 -19.25 9.81
CA TYR A 85 -12.96 -20.12 10.96
C TYR A 85 -14.29 -20.74 11.38
N THR A 86 -14.30 -22.05 11.63
CA THR A 86 -15.53 -22.75 12.02
C THR A 86 -15.89 -22.44 13.47
N ILE A 87 -17.12 -21.96 13.68
CA ILE A 87 -17.73 -21.88 15.01
C ILE A 87 -18.45 -23.20 15.27
N SER A 88 -18.03 -23.92 16.31
CA SER A 88 -18.57 -25.23 16.66
C SER A 88 -19.45 -25.15 17.90
N VAL A 89 -20.50 -25.97 17.91
CA VAL A 89 -21.34 -26.23 19.09
C VAL A 89 -21.17 -27.70 19.44
N SER A 90 -20.95 -28.02 20.72
CA SER A 90 -20.76 -29.40 21.17
C SER A 90 -21.05 -29.60 22.66
N GLY A 91 -21.27 -30.86 23.06
CA GLY A 91 -21.54 -31.21 24.46
C GLY A 91 -22.98 -30.90 24.89
N GLY A 92 -23.23 -30.92 26.19
CA GLY A 92 -24.59 -30.83 26.71
C GLY A 92 -25.37 -32.14 26.58
N SER A 93 -26.46 -32.22 27.33
CA SER A 93 -27.29 -33.41 27.41
C SER A 93 -28.67 -33.07 27.97
N ASP A 94 -29.67 -33.86 27.56
CA ASP A 94 -31.04 -33.75 28.07
C ASP A 94 -31.73 -35.11 28.12
N ASN A 95 -32.74 -35.26 28.98
CA ASN A 95 -33.50 -36.50 29.13
C ASN A 95 -34.56 -36.71 28.05
N ASN A 96 -35.09 -35.63 27.49
CA ASN A 96 -36.19 -35.63 26.52
C ASN A 96 -35.72 -35.28 25.10
N TYR A 97 -34.53 -34.70 24.94
CA TYR A 97 -34.00 -34.27 23.65
C TYR A 97 -32.66 -34.92 23.25
N ASN A 98 -32.49 -35.20 21.96
CA ASN A 98 -31.19 -35.43 21.34
C ASN A 98 -30.67 -34.11 20.75
N TYR A 99 -29.38 -33.85 20.85
CA TYR A 99 -28.80 -32.61 20.32
C TYR A 99 -28.14 -32.85 18.96
N LEU A 100 -28.47 -32.01 18.00
CA LEU A 100 -27.88 -31.93 16.67
C LEU A 100 -27.20 -30.57 16.52
N TYR A 101 -25.99 -30.56 15.97
CA TYR A 101 -25.20 -29.32 15.84
C TYR A 101 -25.00 -28.96 14.37
N ILE A 102 -25.23 -27.68 14.07
CA ILE A 102 -24.89 -27.08 12.78
C ILE A 102 -23.83 -26.00 13.06
N PRO A 103 -22.61 -26.12 12.49
CA PRO A 103 -21.57 -25.12 12.70
C PRO A 103 -21.91 -23.80 12.00
N GLY A 104 -21.37 -22.72 12.53
CA GLY A 104 -21.35 -21.39 11.92
C GLY A 104 -19.93 -21.03 11.49
N THR A 105 -19.75 -19.81 11.03
CA THR A 105 -18.48 -19.28 10.53
C THR A 105 -18.15 -17.94 11.18
N LEU A 106 -16.94 -17.82 11.71
CA LEU A 106 -16.32 -16.54 12.01
C LEU A 106 -15.48 -16.12 10.80
N THR A 107 -15.85 -14.99 10.20
CA THR A 107 -15.08 -14.35 9.13
C THR A 107 -14.19 -13.26 9.71
N ILE A 108 -12.88 -13.39 9.54
CA ILE A 108 -11.92 -12.33 9.88
C ILE A 108 -11.62 -11.55 8.60
N ASN A 109 -11.96 -10.27 8.60
CA ASN A 109 -11.78 -9.36 7.49
C ASN A 109 -10.40 -8.68 7.54
N LYS A 110 -9.82 -8.42 6.36
CA LYS A 110 -8.61 -7.61 6.24
C LYS A 110 -8.84 -6.19 6.73
N ILE A 111 -7.79 -5.53 7.19
CA ILE A 111 -7.80 -4.12 7.56
C ILE A 111 -7.01 -3.27 6.56
N SER A 112 -7.33 -1.97 6.51
CA SER A 112 -6.58 -1.02 5.68
C SER A 112 -5.23 -0.69 6.32
N GLN A 113 -4.26 -0.34 5.48
CA GLN A 113 -2.95 0.17 5.91
C GLN A 113 -2.64 1.47 5.17
N THR A 114 -1.65 2.21 5.65
CA THR A 114 -1.18 3.45 5.01
C THR A 114 0.30 3.38 4.68
N ILE A 115 0.73 4.11 3.64
CA ILE A 115 2.14 4.30 3.30
C ILE A 115 2.56 5.73 3.68
N THR A 116 3.68 5.85 4.39
CA THR A 116 4.29 7.14 4.74
C THR A 116 5.69 7.22 4.15
N VAL A 117 5.94 8.19 3.28
CA VAL A 117 7.29 8.52 2.82
C VAL A 117 7.97 9.33 3.92
N THR A 118 9.04 8.78 4.50
CA THR A 118 9.74 9.38 5.64
C THR A 118 10.99 10.12 5.23
N ASP A 119 11.61 9.76 4.11
CA ASP A 119 12.79 10.44 3.58
C ASP A 119 12.80 10.43 2.06
N SER A 120 13.01 11.60 1.47
CA SER A 120 13.07 11.80 0.02
C SER A 120 13.87 13.07 -0.27
N PRO A 121 14.50 13.19 -1.45
CA PRO A 121 15.43 14.28 -1.68
C PRO A 121 14.73 15.63 -1.91
N GLY A 122 13.44 15.62 -2.30
CA GLY A 122 12.67 16.80 -2.74
C GLY A 122 13.17 17.37 -4.06
N GLU A 123 14.48 17.64 -4.14
CA GLU A 123 15.22 18.01 -5.35
C GLU A 123 16.43 17.09 -5.53
N LEU A 124 16.72 16.70 -6.76
CA LEU A 124 17.87 15.86 -7.10
C LEU A 124 18.55 16.39 -8.37
N LEU A 125 19.87 16.31 -8.47
CA LEU A 125 20.57 16.68 -9.70
C LEU A 125 20.49 15.55 -10.74
N ILE A 126 20.52 15.90 -12.04
CA ILE A 126 20.69 14.91 -13.12
C ILE A 126 21.94 14.05 -12.82
N ASN A 127 21.84 12.74 -13.09
CA ASN A 127 22.84 11.70 -12.84
C ASN A 127 23.17 11.43 -11.35
N ASN A 128 22.61 12.19 -10.40
CA ASN A 128 22.70 11.83 -8.99
C ASN A 128 21.65 10.78 -8.64
N SER A 129 21.96 10.00 -7.59
CA SER A 129 21.07 8.98 -7.03
C SER A 129 20.78 9.27 -5.57
N TYR A 130 19.61 8.86 -5.10
CA TYR A 130 19.19 8.96 -3.71
C TYR A 130 18.32 7.77 -3.31
N ASP A 131 18.49 7.23 -2.10
CA ASP A 131 17.65 6.15 -1.58
C ASP A 131 16.42 6.70 -0.85
N ILE A 132 15.24 6.49 -1.42
CA ILE A 132 13.98 6.89 -0.81
C ILE A 132 13.65 5.94 0.36
N VAL A 133 13.15 6.50 1.46
CA VAL A 133 12.68 5.73 2.61
C VAL A 133 11.20 5.95 2.81
N ALA A 134 10.44 4.86 2.85
CA ALA A 134 9.03 4.84 3.18
C ALA A 134 8.69 3.63 4.06
N ILE A 135 7.63 3.77 4.85
CA ILE A 135 7.13 2.72 5.74
C ILE A 135 5.64 2.47 5.47
N SER A 136 5.19 1.24 5.67
CA SER A 136 3.78 0.91 5.77
C SER A 136 3.37 0.82 7.24
N SER A 137 2.12 1.15 7.56
CA SER A 137 1.60 1.02 8.93
C SER A 137 1.52 -0.45 9.40
N SER A 138 1.56 -1.41 8.49
CA SER A 138 1.58 -2.85 8.76
C SER A 138 2.99 -3.42 8.96
N GLY A 139 4.03 -2.67 8.58
CA GLY A 139 5.42 -3.17 8.52
C GLY A 139 5.75 -4.00 7.27
N LEU A 140 4.79 -4.18 6.34
CA LEU A 140 5.05 -4.80 5.04
C LEU A 140 6.04 -3.97 4.18
N PRO A 141 6.81 -4.61 3.29
CA PRO A 141 7.73 -3.91 2.40
C PRO A 141 7.03 -2.86 1.54
N VAL A 142 7.74 -1.76 1.28
CA VAL A 142 7.32 -0.71 0.35
C VAL A 142 8.21 -0.76 -0.88
N SER A 143 7.58 -0.74 -2.05
CA SER A 143 8.23 -0.65 -3.37
C SER A 143 8.00 0.74 -3.97
N PHE A 144 8.86 1.11 -4.91
CA PHE A 144 8.81 2.41 -5.58
C PHE A 144 8.74 2.22 -7.09
N GLU A 145 8.05 3.14 -7.75
CA GLU A 145 7.92 3.20 -9.20
C GLU A 145 7.92 4.67 -9.64
N SER A 146 8.68 5.01 -10.67
CA SER A 146 8.58 6.33 -11.28
C SER A 146 7.44 6.34 -12.29
N LEU A 147 6.53 7.29 -12.18
CA LEU A 147 5.50 7.52 -13.19
C LEU A 147 6.02 8.37 -14.36
N HIS A 148 7.27 8.86 -14.26
CA HIS A 148 7.98 9.63 -15.28
C HIS A 148 9.41 9.07 -15.45
N PRO A 149 9.56 7.86 -16.00
CA PRO A 149 10.85 7.18 -16.10
C PRO A 149 11.86 7.90 -17.02
N ASP A 150 11.40 8.80 -17.89
CA ASP A 150 12.19 9.70 -18.71
C ASP A 150 12.83 10.84 -17.90
N ILE A 151 12.23 11.24 -16.78
CA ILE A 151 12.72 12.30 -15.89
C ILE A 151 13.52 11.70 -14.73
N ALA A 152 13.03 10.64 -14.10
CA ALA A 152 13.72 9.94 -13.02
C ALA A 152 13.46 8.43 -13.08
N GLU A 153 14.51 7.64 -12.95
CA GLU A 153 14.45 6.18 -12.93
C GLU A 153 14.47 5.64 -11.50
N ILE A 154 13.78 4.52 -11.25
CA ILE A 154 13.77 3.83 -9.95
C ILE A 154 14.40 2.44 -10.10
N SER A 155 15.33 2.10 -9.20
CA SER A 155 15.89 0.76 -9.05
C SER A 155 15.91 0.38 -7.56
N GLY A 156 14.96 -0.43 -7.13
CA GLY A 156 14.76 -0.70 -5.70
C GLY A 156 14.24 0.55 -4.99
N SER A 157 14.96 1.02 -3.97
CA SER A 157 14.71 2.31 -3.30
C SER A 157 15.41 3.51 -3.97
N ALA A 158 16.38 3.24 -4.85
CA ALA A 158 17.22 4.27 -5.42
C ALA A 158 16.48 4.98 -6.57
N VAL A 159 16.31 6.29 -6.44
CA VAL A 159 15.90 7.18 -7.53
C VAL A 159 17.12 7.83 -8.16
N ARG A 160 17.19 7.84 -9.50
CA ARG A 160 18.24 8.53 -10.27
C ARG A 160 17.62 9.56 -11.22
N GLY A 161 18.12 10.80 -11.18
CA GLY A 161 17.69 11.84 -12.13
C GLY A 161 18.23 11.59 -13.54
N ILE A 162 17.37 11.70 -14.55
CA ILE A 162 17.70 11.45 -15.97
C ILE A 162 17.58 12.74 -16.78
N LEU A 163 16.44 13.43 -16.68
CA LEU A 163 16.16 14.67 -17.40
C LEU A 163 15.64 15.73 -16.41
N GLY A 164 15.95 17.01 -16.67
CA GLY A 164 15.42 18.10 -15.87
C GLY A 164 13.89 18.17 -15.94
N GLY A 165 13.24 18.35 -14.80
CA GLY A 165 11.78 18.37 -14.71
C GLY A 165 11.26 17.93 -13.35
N THR A 166 9.97 17.64 -13.26
CA THR A 166 9.36 17.09 -12.04
C THR A 166 8.93 15.65 -12.32
N ALA A 167 9.43 14.70 -11.53
CA ALA A 167 9.03 13.31 -11.58
C ALA A 167 8.12 12.97 -10.39
N THR A 168 6.89 12.53 -10.66
CA THR A 168 6.04 11.91 -9.66
C THR A 168 6.46 10.46 -9.42
N ILE A 169 6.74 10.11 -8.17
CA ILE A 169 7.10 8.78 -7.71
C ILE A 169 5.94 8.18 -6.93
N ARG A 170 5.60 6.94 -7.23
CA ARG A 170 4.63 6.11 -6.51
C ARG A 170 5.36 5.24 -5.50
N ALA A 171 4.94 5.28 -4.24
CA ALA A 171 5.35 4.37 -3.19
C ALA A 171 4.17 3.48 -2.82
N TYR A 172 4.33 2.15 -2.87
CA TYR A 172 3.22 1.23 -2.71
C TYR A 172 3.61 -0.07 -1.96
N SER A 173 2.61 -0.70 -1.37
CA SER A 173 2.68 -2.06 -0.83
C SER A 173 1.47 -2.84 -1.31
N ASP A 174 1.68 -4.06 -1.79
CA ASP A 174 0.62 -4.94 -2.31
C ASP A 174 -0.29 -5.51 -1.21
N GLY A 175 0.02 -5.25 0.06
CA GLY A 175 -0.67 -5.89 1.18
C GLY A 175 -0.33 -7.37 1.29
N ASP A 176 -1.11 -8.08 2.08
CA ASP A 176 -0.93 -9.52 2.32
C ASP A 176 -2.29 -10.16 2.67
N ILE A 177 -2.28 -11.30 3.38
CA ILE A 177 -3.50 -11.94 3.83
C ILE A 177 -4.30 -11.09 4.83
N ASN A 178 -3.67 -10.19 5.58
CA ASN A 178 -4.28 -9.41 6.67
C ASN A 178 -4.56 -7.95 6.29
N TYR A 179 -3.78 -7.40 5.37
CA TYR A 179 -3.83 -5.99 5.01
C TYR A 179 -4.21 -5.81 3.53
N PHE A 180 -5.09 -4.83 3.25
CA PHE A 180 -5.34 -4.39 1.87
C PHE A 180 -4.10 -3.70 1.27
N PRO A 181 -3.91 -3.70 -0.07
CA PRO A 181 -2.88 -2.88 -0.70
C PRO A 181 -3.02 -1.41 -0.36
N ALA A 182 -1.91 -0.67 -0.34
CA ALA A 182 -1.89 0.77 -0.13
C ALA A 182 -0.80 1.46 -0.92
N GLU A 183 -1.01 2.71 -1.27
CA GLU A 183 -0.07 3.52 -2.05
C GLU A 183 -0.18 5.00 -1.72
N THR A 184 0.86 5.74 -2.08
CA THR A 184 0.88 7.21 -2.07
C THR A 184 1.83 7.70 -3.16
N THR A 185 1.73 8.99 -3.51
CA THR A 185 2.60 9.63 -4.50
C THR A 185 3.24 10.89 -3.93
N PHE A 186 4.44 11.20 -4.40
CA PHE A 186 5.14 12.44 -4.09
C PHE A 186 6.00 12.85 -5.28
N ASP A 187 6.34 14.13 -5.36
CA ASP A 187 7.12 14.69 -6.46
C ASP A 187 8.58 14.89 -6.06
N ILE A 188 9.47 14.67 -7.03
CA ILE A 188 10.90 15.02 -6.95
C ILE A 188 11.21 15.94 -8.12
N ILE A 189 11.86 17.07 -7.83
CA ILE A 189 12.33 18.00 -8.87
C ILE A 189 13.74 17.61 -9.28
N ILE A 190 13.92 17.19 -10.52
CA ILE A 190 15.23 16.93 -11.12
C ILE A 190 15.78 18.23 -11.71
N LYS A 191 16.90 18.68 -11.15
CA LYS A 191 17.60 19.90 -11.57
C LYS A 191 18.81 19.56 -12.43
N PRO A 192 19.03 20.29 -13.54
CA PRO A 192 20.25 20.13 -14.33
C PRO A 192 21.52 20.45 -13.53
N THR A 193 22.61 19.78 -13.86
CA THR A 193 23.92 20.06 -13.26
C THR A 193 24.58 21.25 -13.97
N HIS A 194 24.76 22.37 -13.26
CA HIS A 194 25.43 23.57 -13.78
C HIS A 194 26.97 23.49 -13.78
N ARG A 195 27.54 22.28 -13.81
CA ARG A 195 28.85 22.06 -13.20
C ARG A 195 30.04 22.40 -14.10
N ASP A 196 29.86 22.48 -15.42
CA ASP A 196 30.99 22.47 -16.36
C ASP A 196 30.91 23.60 -17.42
N VAL A 197 30.64 24.83 -16.98
CA VAL A 197 30.90 26.03 -17.80
C VAL A 197 32.39 26.34 -17.75
N MET A 198 33.08 26.32 -18.89
CA MET A 198 34.53 26.56 -18.92
C MET A 198 34.86 27.94 -18.34
N ASN A 199 35.83 28.02 -17.43
CA ASN A 199 36.21 29.26 -16.76
C ASN A 199 37.43 29.94 -17.40
N LEU A 200 38.07 29.31 -18.38
CA LEU A 200 39.28 29.78 -19.08
C LEU A 200 39.35 29.18 -20.47
N PHE A 201 39.61 30.00 -21.49
CA PHE A 201 39.89 29.50 -22.84
C PHE A 201 41.00 30.31 -23.52
N THR A 202 41.63 29.72 -24.53
CA THR A 202 42.84 30.21 -25.20
C THR A 202 42.64 30.34 -26.71
N PRO A 203 41.91 31.36 -27.20
CA PRO A 203 41.67 31.55 -28.63
C PRO A 203 42.95 32.03 -29.36
N ASN A 204 43.87 31.10 -29.60
CA ASN A 204 45.17 31.29 -30.25
C ASN A 204 45.30 30.51 -31.57
N ASN A 205 44.24 29.79 -31.96
CA ASN A 205 44.11 28.98 -33.17
C ASN A 205 45.15 27.85 -33.25
N ASP A 206 45.44 27.22 -32.11
CA ASP A 206 46.29 26.02 -32.02
C ASP A 206 45.49 24.71 -32.05
N GLY A 207 44.16 24.79 -32.07
CA GLY A 207 43.24 23.66 -32.08
C GLY A 207 42.76 23.24 -30.68
N TYR A 208 43.23 23.88 -29.61
CA TYR A 208 42.88 23.54 -28.23
C TYR A 208 42.28 24.74 -27.48
N ASN A 209 41.08 24.56 -26.91
CA ASN A 209 40.35 25.60 -26.16
C ASN A 209 40.21 26.93 -26.92
N ASP A 210 40.09 26.86 -28.25
CA ASP A 210 39.93 28.04 -29.10
C ASP A 210 38.56 28.71 -28.95
N TYR A 211 37.58 27.92 -28.51
CA TYR A 211 36.21 28.37 -28.27
C TYR A 211 35.85 28.22 -26.79
N TRP A 212 34.95 29.08 -26.33
CA TRP A 212 34.39 28.96 -25.00
C TRP A 212 33.31 27.88 -24.98
N GLU A 213 33.56 26.80 -24.24
CA GLU A 213 32.70 25.64 -24.20
C GLU A 213 31.90 25.58 -22.90
N ILE A 214 30.62 25.28 -23.03
CA ILE A 214 29.74 24.81 -21.98
C ILE A 214 29.58 23.31 -22.22
N ILE A 215 30.08 22.50 -21.29
CA ILE A 215 29.95 21.05 -21.35
C ILE A 215 28.48 20.67 -21.10
N ASP A 216 28.02 19.64 -21.82
CA ASP A 216 26.63 19.16 -21.79
C ASP A 216 25.59 20.26 -22.05
N LEU A 217 25.93 21.21 -22.94
CA LEU A 217 25.06 22.33 -23.33
C LEU A 217 23.66 21.87 -23.78
N ASP A 218 23.60 20.72 -24.43
CA ASP A 218 22.39 20.02 -24.86
C ASP A 218 21.43 19.66 -23.71
N GLN A 219 21.93 19.40 -22.49
CA GLN A 219 21.08 19.16 -21.31
C GLN A 219 20.44 20.46 -20.79
N LEU A 220 21.07 21.61 -21.03
CA LEU A 220 20.54 22.92 -20.67
C LEU A 220 19.39 23.37 -21.61
N GLY A 221 19.17 22.65 -22.71
CA GLY A 221 18.22 23.01 -23.76
C GLY A 221 18.70 24.24 -24.52
N ARG A 222 17.76 24.99 -25.10
CA ARG A 222 18.12 26.18 -25.87
C ARG A 222 18.74 27.27 -24.98
N CYS A 223 19.91 27.76 -25.35
CA CYS A 223 20.67 28.69 -24.51
C CYS A 223 20.85 30.08 -25.17
N GLU A 224 20.34 31.13 -24.54
CA GLU A 224 20.73 32.52 -24.84
C GLU A 224 21.97 32.89 -24.01
N VAL A 225 23.08 33.16 -24.68
CA VAL A 225 24.35 33.58 -24.07
C VAL A 225 24.56 35.08 -24.28
N LEU A 226 24.90 35.77 -23.20
CA LEU A 226 25.29 37.17 -23.19
C LEU A 226 26.65 37.28 -22.49
N ILE A 227 27.61 37.97 -23.10
CA ILE A 227 28.95 38.14 -22.52
C ILE A 227 29.29 39.61 -22.46
N TYR A 228 29.77 40.04 -21.30
CA TYR A 228 30.07 41.43 -20.97
C TYR A 228 31.54 41.59 -20.59
N ASN A 229 32.13 42.74 -20.92
CA ASN A 229 33.44 43.13 -20.39
C ASN A 229 33.30 43.73 -18.97
N ARG A 230 34.44 44.06 -18.34
CA ARG A 230 34.51 44.62 -16.98
C ARG A 230 33.75 45.94 -16.75
N VAL A 231 33.42 46.68 -17.80
CA VAL A 231 32.65 47.93 -17.68
C VAL A 231 31.16 47.73 -17.97
N GLY A 232 30.71 46.48 -18.14
CA GLY A 232 29.31 46.13 -18.40
C GLY A 232 28.88 46.29 -19.85
N GLN A 233 29.81 46.45 -20.79
CA GLN A 233 29.49 46.50 -22.21
C GLN A 233 29.31 45.08 -22.76
N LEU A 234 28.21 44.83 -23.47
CA LEU A 234 27.96 43.59 -24.18
C LEU A 234 28.96 43.43 -25.33
N VAL A 235 29.74 42.34 -25.30
CA VAL A 235 30.78 42.03 -26.30
C VAL A 235 30.41 40.86 -27.19
N PHE A 236 29.55 39.95 -26.72
CA PHE A 236 29.03 38.82 -27.49
C PHE A 236 27.60 38.48 -27.07
N ARG A 237 26.79 38.05 -28.04
CA ARG A 237 25.45 37.53 -27.81
C ARG A 237 25.15 36.42 -28.81
N SER A 238 24.62 35.32 -28.30
CA SER A 238 23.98 34.25 -29.08
C SER A 238 22.61 33.96 -28.50
N THR A 239 21.59 33.76 -29.34
CA THR A 239 20.25 33.34 -28.89
C THR A 239 20.07 31.83 -28.89
N ASP A 240 21.06 31.13 -29.44
CA ASP A 240 21.06 29.69 -29.62
C ASP A 240 22.51 29.23 -29.64
N TYR A 241 23.12 29.21 -28.46
CA TYR A 241 24.54 28.94 -28.32
C TYR A 241 24.86 27.46 -28.59
N HIS A 242 25.96 27.23 -29.28
CA HIS A 242 26.51 25.96 -29.75
C HIS A 242 28.04 25.92 -29.56
N ASN A 243 28.56 26.53 -28.48
CA ASN A 243 29.99 26.61 -28.17
C ASN A 243 30.84 27.31 -29.24
N GLU A 244 30.31 28.38 -29.83
CA GLU A 244 30.91 29.08 -30.98
C GLU A 244 31.69 30.36 -30.64
N TRP A 245 31.75 30.78 -29.37
CA TRP A 245 32.43 32.04 -29.04
C TRP A 245 33.95 31.86 -28.98
N ASP A 246 34.65 32.54 -29.88
CA ASP A 246 36.11 32.51 -30.10
C ASP A 246 36.86 33.66 -29.41
N GLY A 247 36.21 34.38 -28.49
CA GLY A 247 36.83 35.53 -27.84
C GLY A 247 36.99 36.75 -28.75
N THR A 248 36.14 36.89 -29.77
CA THR A 248 36.00 38.10 -30.57
C THR A 248 34.73 38.88 -30.25
N SER A 249 34.71 40.15 -30.64
CA SER A 249 33.52 40.99 -30.68
C SER A 249 33.43 41.67 -32.03
N GLY A 250 32.37 41.38 -32.79
CA GLY A 250 32.23 41.85 -34.18
C GLY A 250 33.39 41.42 -35.09
N GLY A 251 33.98 40.24 -34.84
CA GLY A 251 35.14 39.70 -35.56
C GLY A 251 36.49 40.30 -35.13
N SER A 252 36.53 41.25 -34.20
CA SER A 252 37.76 41.81 -33.66
C SER A 252 38.19 41.06 -32.38
N PRO A 253 39.47 40.65 -32.25
CA PRO A 253 39.97 39.99 -31.04
C PRO A 253 39.81 40.87 -29.79
N LEU A 254 39.20 40.30 -28.75
CA LEU A 254 39.08 40.95 -27.45
C LEU A 254 40.37 40.80 -26.63
N PRO A 255 40.76 41.76 -25.78
CA PRO A 255 41.99 41.67 -24.98
C PRO A 255 41.94 40.51 -23.96
N PRO A 256 43.10 39.93 -23.57
CA PRO A 256 43.17 39.00 -22.44
C PRO A 256 42.65 39.64 -21.14
N ALA A 257 41.54 39.11 -20.62
CA ALA A 257 40.83 39.66 -19.47
C ALA A 257 39.73 38.68 -18.98
N PRO A 258 39.22 38.86 -17.76
CA PRO A 258 37.96 38.26 -17.36
C PRO A 258 36.77 38.92 -18.08
N TYR A 259 35.83 38.08 -18.50
CA TYR A 259 34.55 38.43 -19.08
C TYR A 259 33.43 37.81 -18.26
N TYR A 260 32.29 38.48 -18.18
CA TYR A 260 31.15 38.07 -17.37
C TYR A 260 30.05 37.54 -18.27
N TYR A 261 29.57 36.33 -18.00
CA TYR A 261 28.51 35.72 -18.78
C TYR A 261 27.18 35.71 -18.05
N ILE A 262 26.11 35.75 -18.84
CA ILE A 262 24.75 35.38 -18.45
C ILE A 262 24.29 34.34 -19.46
N ILE A 263 23.95 33.13 -19.02
CA ILE A 263 23.39 32.06 -19.85
C ILE A 263 21.95 31.88 -19.39
N LYS A 264 20.98 32.23 -20.23
CA LYS A 264 19.58 31.89 -19.99
C LYS A 264 19.31 30.56 -20.68
N THR A 265 18.97 29.56 -19.87
CA THR A 265 18.73 28.20 -20.32
C THR A 265 17.23 27.92 -20.32
N GLU A 266 16.80 26.99 -21.17
CA GLU A 266 15.42 26.52 -21.20
C GLU A 266 15.09 25.64 -19.98
N ASN A 267 16.03 24.75 -19.60
CA ASN A 267 15.77 23.70 -18.61
C ASN A 267 16.34 23.99 -17.22
N SER A 268 17.23 24.98 -17.08
CA SER A 268 18.12 25.11 -15.90
C SER A 268 18.14 26.51 -15.30
N GLY A 269 17.22 27.40 -15.71
CA GLY A 269 17.18 28.79 -15.27
C GLY A 269 18.29 29.67 -15.85
N THR A 270 18.76 30.66 -15.08
CA THR A 270 19.82 31.59 -15.52
C THR A 270 21.12 31.32 -14.78
N LEU A 271 22.20 31.14 -15.53
CA LEU A 271 23.56 31.04 -15.02
C LEU A 271 24.29 32.36 -15.19
N THR A 272 25.10 32.70 -14.20
CA THR A 272 26.01 33.84 -14.30
C THR A 272 27.37 33.45 -13.75
N GLY A 273 28.41 34.09 -14.26
CA GLY A 273 29.76 33.81 -13.83
C GLY A 273 30.80 34.54 -14.66
N THR A 274 32.03 34.06 -14.56
CA THR A 274 33.19 34.66 -15.22
C THR A 274 33.88 33.60 -16.08
N VAL A 275 34.31 34.01 -17.28
CA VAL A 275 35.22 33.27 -18.14
C VAL A 275 36.46 34.13 -18.38
N ASN A 276 37.64 33.54 -18.26
CA ASN A 276 38.91 34.21 -18.54
C ASN A 276 39.32 33.94 -19.98
N LEU A 277 39.63 35.00 -20.72
CA LEU A 277 40.24 34.91 -22.04
C LEU A 277 41.74 35.14 -21.88
N VAL A 278 42.55 34.19 -22.35
CA VAL A 278 44.02 34.30 -22.39
C VAL A 278 44.52 33.97 -23.80
N ARG A 279 45.65 34.52 -24.23
CA ARG A 279 46.28 34.17 -25.52
C ARG A 279 47.79 34.06 -25.34
#